data_AF-A0A453AZ22-F1
#
_entry.id   AF-A0A453AZ22-F1
#
_cell.length_a   1.000
_cell.length_b   1.000
_cell.length_c   1.000
_cell.angle_alpha   90.00
_cell.angle_beta   90.00
_cell.angle_gamma   90.00
#
_symmetry.space_group_name_H-M   'P 1'
#
loop_
_entity.id
_entity.type
_entity.pdbx_description
1 polymer ?
#
loop_
_entity_poly.entity_id
_entity_poly.type
_entity_poly.pdbx_seq_one_letter_code
_entity_poly.pdbx_strand_id
1 'polypeptide(L)'
;KHDGIQDNPAINQMNAFQLIGMSSCLDLSGFFEKEDVSERKTRFASNYPPTYLFEKIESNVINMGFQVQKNNGKLKVIQERKGPTNPRGHGSLLISAEVLLSYCHS
;
A
#
# COMPACT_ATOMS: atom_id res chain seq x y z
N LYS A 1 -4.80 7.15 31.10
CA LYS A 1 -4.84 8.41 30.33
C LYS A 1 -4.29 8.05 28.96
N HIS A 2 -5.14 8.05 27.94
CA HIS A 2 -4.71 7.75 26.57
C HIS A 2 -4.23 9.06 25.98
N ASP A 3 -2.92 9.24 25.88
CA ASP A 3 -2.34 10.38 25.17
C ASP A 3 -2.64 10.18 23.68
N GLY A 4 -3.61 10.95 23.20
CA GLY A 4 -4.04 10.98 21.81
C GLY A 4 -2.96 11.60 20.94
N ILE A 5 -2.10 10.76 20.39
CA ILE A 5 -1.37 11.11 19.17
C ILE A 5 -2.41 10.97 18.07
N GLN A 6 -2.96 12.09 17.61
CA GLN A 6 -3.64 12.12 16.33
C GLN A 6 -2.58 11.91 15.26
N ASP A 7 -2.28 10.64 14.98
CA ASP A 7 -1.61 10.21 13.75
C ASP A 7 -2.54 10.50 12.59
N ASN A 8 -2.79 11.77 12.27
CA ASN A 8 -3.42 12.12 11.01
C ASN A 8 -2.37 11.80 9.95
N PRO A 9 -2.52 10.69 9.18
CA PRO A 9 -1.51 10.33 8.21
C PRO A 9 -1.32 11.53 7.28
N ALA A 10 -0.08 11.94 7.02
CA ALA A 10 0.17 12.96 6.00
C ALA A 10 -0.36 12.42 4.66
N ILE A 11 -1.50 12.95 4.21
CA ILE A 11 -2.18 12.45 3.02
C ILE A 11 -1.66 13.22 1.84
N ASN A 12 -0.92 12.52 0.99
CA ASN A 12 -0.35 13.14 -0.19
C ASN A 12 -1.48 13.49 -1.16
N GLN A 13 -1.52 14.76 -1.57
CA GLN A 13 -2.36 15.20 -2.67
C GLN A 13 -1.69 14.81 -3.99
N MET A 14 -2.53 14.55 -4.99
CA MET A 14 -2.10 14.00 -6.26
C MET A 14 -2.81 14.74 -7.41
N ASN A 15 -2.01 15.39 -8.25
CA ASN A 15 -2.54 16.11 -9.42
C ASN A 15 -2.74 15.19 -10.63
N ALA A 16 -3.36 15.72 -11.68
CA ALA A 16 -3.64 15.01 -12.92
C ALA A 16 -2.38 14.46 -13.62
N PHE A 17 -1.27 15.23 -13.66
CA PHE A 17 -0.02 14.76 -14.28
C PHE A 17 0.62 13.61 -13.51
N GLN A 18 0.59 13.66 -12.18
CA GLN A 18 1.05 12.56 -11.34
C GLN A 18 0.20 11.31 -11.57
N LEU A 19 -1.12 11.46 -11.80
CA LEU A 19 -2.03 10.36 -12.08
C LEU A 19 -1.78 9.71 -13.44
N ILE A 20 -1.58 10.54 -14.46
CA ILE A 20 -1.21 10.09 -15.80
C ILE A 20 0.15 9.40 -15.77
N GLY A 21 1.14 10.00 -15.09
CA GLY A 21 2.50 9.46 -14.96
C GLY A 21 2.57 8.12 -14.22
N MET A 22 1.52 7.77 -13.47
CA MET A 22 1.40 6.45 -12.88
C MET A 22 0.96 5.38 -13.91
N SER A 23 0.51 5.71 -15.13
CA SER A 23 0.11 4.70 -16.13
C SER A 23 1.25 3.71 -16.43
N SER A 24 0.93 2.41 -16.48
CA SER A 24 1.90 1.37 -16.87
C SER A 24 2.38 1.51 -18.31
N CYS A 25 1.66 2.24 -19.16
CA CYS A 25 2.10 2.54 -20.53
C CYS A 25 3.29 3.50 -20.57
N LEU A 26 3.54 4.25 -19.50
CA LEU A 26 4.66 5.20 -19.37
C LEU A 26 5.79 4.63 -18.50
N ASP A 27 5.60 3.42 -17.97
CA ASP A 27 6.55 2.77 -17.08
C ASP A 27 7.53 1.92 -17.90
N LEU A 28 8.80 2.31 -17.87
CA LEU A 28 9.89 1.64 -18.58
C LEU A 28 10.75 0.78 -17.65
N SER A 29 10.36 0.63 -16.37
CA SER A 29 11.12 -0.16 -15.39
C SER A 29 11.28 -1.61 -15.80
N GLY A 30 10.26 -2.20 -16.43
CA GLY A 30 10.28 -3.58 -16.93
C GLY A 30 11.40 -3.89 -17.95
N PHE A 31 12.00 -2.89 -18.60
CA PHE A 31 13.18 -3.12 -19.46
C PHE A 31 14.46 -3.44 -18.68
N PHE A 32 14.47 -3.17 -17.37
CA PHE A 32 15.64 -3.27 -16.50
C PHE A 32 15.42 -4.22 -15.31
N GLU A 33 14.28 -4.90 -15.22
CA GLU A 33 13.96 -5.84 -14.15
C GLU A 33 14.75 -7.15 -14.26
N LYS A 34 15.09 -7.74 -13.11
CA LYS A 34 15.65 -9.10 -13.04
C LYS A 34 14.52 -10.11 -13.20
N GLU A 35 14.79 -11.22 -13.88
CA GLU A 35 13.81 -12.26 -14.23
C GLU A 35 13.02 -12.82 -13.02
N ASP A 36 13.60 -12.77 -11.81
CA ASP A 36 13.00 -13.29 -10.57
C ASP A 36 12.20 -12.25 -9.75
N VAL A 37 12.11 -10.99 -10.18
CA VAL A 37 11.42 -9.92 -9.43
C VAL A 37 10.20 -9.46 -10.20
N SER A 38 9.01 -9.88 -9.75
CA SER A 38 7.74 -9.35 -10.26
C SER A 38 7.08 -8.48 -9.20
N GLU A 39 7.15 -7.16 -9.38
CA GLU A 39 6.33 -6.23 -8.60
C GLU A 39 4.98 -6.04 -9.29
N ARG A 40 3.89 -6.25 -8.56
CA ARG A 40 2.54 -6.00 -9.08
C ARG A 40 1.90 -4.82 -8.36
N LYS A 41 1.70 -3.72 -9.09
CA LYS A 41 0.94 -2.56 -8.60
C LYS A 41 -0.53 -2.65 -9.04
N THR A 42 -1.45 -2.48 -8.09
CA THR A 42 -2.91 -2.37 -8.35
C THR A 42 -3.43 -1.07 -7.77
N ARG A 43 -4.48 -0.48 -8.37
CA ARG A 43 -5.08 0.79 -7.95
C ARG A 43 -6.58 0.69 -7.88
N PHE A 44 -7.14 1.43 -6.94
CA PHE A 44 -8.57 1.57 -6.72
C PHE A 44 -8.89 3.05 -6.53
N ALA A 45 -10.13 3.43 -6.85
CA ALA A 45 -10.67 4.76 -6.57
C ALA A 45 -11.80 4.64 -5.55
N SER A 46 -11.93 5.64 -4.68
CA SER A 46 -12.92 5.67 -3.61
C SER A 46 -13.30 7.10 -3.28
N ASN A 47 -14.57 7.33 -2.94
CA ASN A 47 -15.08 8.61 -2.46
C ASN A 47 -15.06 8.72 -0.92
N TYR A 48 -14.63 7.67 -0.21
CA TYR A 48 -14.53 7.69 1.25
C TYR A 48 -13.35 8.55 1.72
N PRO A 49 -13.46 9.18 2.90
CA PRO A 49 -12.36 9.90 3.50
C PRO A 49 -11.12 8.99 3.63
N PRO A 50 -9.92 9.52 3.36
CA PRO A 50 -8.71 8.72 3.45
C PRO A 50 -8.45 8.10 4.83
N THR A 51 -8.78 8.78 5.93
CA THR A 51 -8.64 8.26 7.30
C THR A 51 -9.45 6.99 7.48
N TYR A 52 -10.71 7.01 7.04
CA TYR A 52 -11.58 5.84 7.03
C TYR A 52 -10.98 4.71 6.19
N LEU A 53 -10.43 5.01 5.01
CA LEU A 53 -9.80 3.99 4.16
C LEU A 53 -8.56 3.37 4.83
N PHE A 54 -7.70 4.17 5.47
CA PHE A 54 -6.55 3.67 6.20
C PHE A 54 -6.95 2.70 7.31
N GLU A 55 -7.87 3.12 8.18
CA GLU A 55 -8.37 2.30 9.29
C GLU A 55 -9.06 1.03 8.80
N LYS A 56 -9.84 1.15 7.71
CA LYS A 56 -10.54 0.01 7.12
C LYS A 56 -9.56 -0.99 6.52
N ILE A 57 -8.53 -0.53 5.79
CA ILE A 57 -7.53 -1.44 5.21
C ILE A 57 -6.77 -2.14 6.34
N GLU A 58 -6.28 -1.38 7.32
CA GLU A 58 -5.55 -1.91 8.47
C GLU A 58 -6.34 -2.98 9.23
N SER A 59 -7.58 -2.68 9.63
CA SER A 59 -8.41 -3.61 10.38
C SER A 59 -8.64 -4.92 9.62
N ASN A 60 -8.83 -4.86 8.30
CA ASN A 60 -8.97 -6.06 7.48
C ASN A 60 -7.68 -6.90 7.46
N VAL A 61 -6.51 -6.30 7.26
CA VAL A 61 -5.25 -7.07 7.19
C VAL A 61 -4.85 -7.65 8.55
N ILE A 62 -5.13 -6.95 9.66
CA ILE A 62 -4.96 -7.48 11.02
C ILE A 62 -5.90 -8.67 11.25
N ASN A 63 -7.18 -8.56 10.85
CA ASN A 63 -8.13 -9.66 10.97
C ASN A 63 -7.74 -10.88 10.14
N MET A 64 -7.00 -10.69 9.04
CA MET A 64 -6.42 -11.77 8.24
C MET A 64 -5.13 -12.36 8.84
N GLY A 65 -4.65 -11.84 9.98
CA GLY A 65 -3.45 -12.33 10.67
C GLY A 65 -2.13 -11.76 10.16
N PHE A 66 -2.16 -10.71 9.34
CA PHE A 66 -0.95 -10.01 8.91
C PHE A 66 -0.51 -8.95 9.91
N GLN A 67 0.78 -8.64 9.90
CA GLN A 67 1.32 -7.49 10.63
C GLN A 67 1.28 -6.24 9.76
N VAL A 68 1.10 -5.09 10.40
CA VAL A 68 1.02 -3.79 9.73
C VAL A 68 2.01 -2.82 10.35
N GLN A 69 2.77 -2.12 9.52
CA GLN A 69 3.56 -0.96 9.90
C GLN A 69 3.01 0.28 9.21
N LYS A 70 2.75 1.33 9.97
CA LYS A 70 2.25 2.62 9.48
C LYS A 70 3.40 3.61 9.33
N ASN A 71 3.41 4.36 8.24
CA ASN A 71 4.28 5.52 8.08
C ASN A 71 3.63 6.53 7.13
N ASN A 72 3.40 7.77 7.57
CA ASN A 72 3.01 8.94 6.78
C ASN A 72 2.23 8.63 5.48
N GLY A 73 0.98 8.17 5.60
CA GLY A 73 0.14 7.90 4.43
C GLY A 73 0.48 6.61 3.67
N LYS A 74 1.21 5.68 4.29
CA LYS A 74 1.50 4.35 3.76
C LYS A 74 1.34 3.27 4.84
N LEU A 75 0.83 2.11 4.40
CA LEU A 75 0.74 0.87 5.17
C LEU A 75 1.68 -0.16 4.55
N LYS A 76 2.57 -0.74 5.35
CA LYS A 76 3.33 -1.93 4.97
C LYS A 76 2.71 -3.14 5.66
N VAL A 77 2.29 -4.12 4.88
CA VAL A 77 1.69 -5.36 5.35
C VAL A 77 2.69 -6.49 5.17
N ILE A 78 2.94 -7.22 6.25
CA ILE A 78 3.98 -8.25 6.32
C ILE A 78 3.36 -9.56 6.78
N GLN A 79 3.64 -10.63 6.05
CA GLN A 79 3.37 -11.99 6.50
C GLN A 79 4.63 -12.58 7.14
N GLU A 80 4.66 -12.64 8.48
CA GLU A 80 5.74 -13.33 9.19
C GLU A 80 5.61 -14.85 9.01
N ARG A 81 6.74 -15.51 8.70
CA ARG A 81 6.84 -16.96 8.75
C ARG A 81 6.93 -17.41 10.20
N LYS A 82 5.93 -18.14 10.69
CA LYS A 82 6.00 -18.85 11.97
C LYS A 82 5.98 -20.36 11.72
N GLY A 83 7.16 -20.99 11.65
CA GLY A 83 7.29 -22.46 11.60
C GLY A 83 8.48 -23.00 10.79
N PRO A 84 8.87 -24.28 10.97
CA PRO A 84 9.91 -24.93 10.19
C PRO A 84 9.49 -25.01 8.71
N THR A 85 10.45 -24.74 7.84
CA THR A 85 10.30 -24.63 6.39
C THR A 85 9.56 -25.84 5.81
N ASN A 86 8.29 -25.65 5.41
CA ASN A 86 7.66 -26.55 4.48
C ASN A 86 8.38 -26.42 3.13
N PRO A 87 9.00 -27.47 2.57
CA PRO A 87 9.71 -27.40 1.29
C PRO A 87 8.80 -27.11 0.08
N ARG A 88 7.47 -27.03 0.28
CA ARG A 88 6.46 -26.78 -0.76
C ARG A 88 5.68 -25.47 -0.58
N GLY A 89 6.43 -24.39 -0.34
CA GLY A 89 6.11 -23.08 -0.87
C GLY A 89 4.91 -22.34 -0.26
N HIS A 90 5.21 -21.27 0.49
CA HIS A 90 4.60 -19.96 0.27
C HIS A 90 5.70 -18.91 0.57
N GLY A 91 5.96 -18.01 -0.40
CA GLY A 91 6.92 -16.93 -0.25
C GLY A 91 6.55 -15.99 0.90
N SER A 92 7.52 -15.25 1.45
CA SER A 92 7.20 -14.11 2.33
C SER A 92 6.43 -13.05 1.51
N LEU A 93 5.24 -12.68 1.97
CA LEU A 93 4.44 -11.64 1.32
C LEU A 93 4.73 -10.27 1.95
N LEU A 94 5.08 -9.30 1.11
CA LEU A 94 5.23 -7.89 1.46
C LEU A 94 4.32 -7.07 0.55
N ILE A 95 3.41 -6.30 1.14
CA ILE A 95 2.51 -5.40 0.40
C ILE A 95 2.71 -3.99 0.94
N SER A 96 2.84 -3.02 0.05
CA SER A 96 2.75 -1.60 0.40
C SER A 96 1.46 -1.01 -0.16
N ALA A 97 0.67 -0.36 0.69
CA ALA A 97 -0.53 0.36 0.29
C ALA A 97 -0.37 1.85 0.64
N GLU A 98 -0.80 2.72 -0.27
CA GLU A 98 -0.78 4.17 -0.11
C GLU A 98 -2.17 4.72 -0.46
N VAL A 99 -2.63 5.73 0.29
CA VAL A 99 -3.89 6.43 -0.01
C VAL A 99 -3.54 7.86 -0.38
N LEU A 100 -4.03 8.29 -1.54
CA LEU A 100 -3.72 9.59 -2.15
C LEU A 100 -5.02 10.35 -2.40
N LEU A 101 -5.01 11.65 -2.18
CA LEU A 101 -6.13 12.52 -2.53
C LEU A 101 -5.92 13.08 -3.94
N SER A 102 -6.63 12.54 -4.92
CA SER A 102 -6.60 13.07 -6.27
C SER A 102 -7.41 14.36 -6.39
N TYR A 103 -6.89 15.31 -7.17
CA TYR A 103 -7.61 16.52 -7.55
C TYR A 103 -7.29 16.88 -9.00
N CYS A 104 -8.31 17.30 -9.74
CA CYS A 104 -8.16 17.88 -11.07
C CYS A 104 -8.53 19.36 -10.96
N HIS A 105 -7.58 20.26 -11.27
CA HIS A 105 -7.95 21.64 -11.57
C HIS A 105 -8.63 21.62 -12.94
N SER A 106 -9.86 22.13 -12.99
CA SER A 106 -10.61 22.32 -14.24
C SER A 106 -10.22 23.64 -14.91
#